data_AF-A0A5N5FZ86-F1
#
_entry.id   AF-A0A5N5FZ86-F1
#
_cell.length_a   1.000
_cell.length_b   1.000
_cell.length_c   1.000
_cell.angle_alpha   90.00
_cell.angle_beta   90.00
_cell.angle_gamma   90.00
#
_symmetry.space_group_name_H-M   'P 1'
#
loop_
_entity.id
_entity.type
_entity.pdbx_description
1 polymer ?
#
loop_
_entity_poly.entity_id
_entity_poly.type
_entity_poly.pdbx_seq_one_letter_code
_entity_poly.pdbx_strand_id
1 'polypeptide(L)'
;MIRGFCNGGQICEAENLLREMEEKGCSPNGWTYNTIIRGFINNNETSTGVRLIQEMVERGFSADASTIELIVNLLSKDRVDATLLAFIERP
;
A
#
# COMPACT_ATOMS: atom_id res chain seq x y z
N MET A 1 5.61 1.62 -14.81
CA MET A 1 6.94 1.36 -14.21
C MET A 1 6.82 0.79 -12.80
N ILE A 2 6.09 1.45 -11.87
CA ILE A 2 5.85 0.93 -10.50
C ILE A 2 5.46 -0.55 -10.46
N ARG A 3 4.41 -0.97 -11.21
CA ARG A 3 4.02 -2.39 -11.29
C ARG A 3 5.16 -3.32 -11.72
N GLY A 4 6.00 -2.89 -12.66
CA GLY A 4 7.14 -3.66 -13.14
C GLY A 4 8.18 -3.87 -12.05
N PHE A 5 8.54 -2.80 -11.32
CA PHE A 5 9.43 -2.88 -10.17
C PHE A 5 8.88 -3.78 -9.06
N CYS A 6 7.60 -3.63 -8.72
CA CYS A 6 6.94 -4.50 -7.74
C CYS A 6 6.97 -5.98 -8.14
N ASN A 7 6.67 -6.29 -9.40
CA ASN A 7 6.71 -7.66 -9.92
C ASN A 7 8.14 -8.23 -9.97
N GLY A 8 9.15 -7.38 -10.11
CA GLY A 8 10.57 -7.74 -10.07
C GLY A 8 11.18 -7.77 -8.67
N GLY A 9 10.40 -7.52 -7.61
CA GLY A 9 10.90 -7.44 -6.23
C GLY A 9 11.73 -6.19 -5.92
N GLN A 10 11.80 -5.23 -6.85
CA GLN A 10 12.55 -3.98 -6.70
C GLN A 10 11.70 -2.93 -5.97
N ILE A 11 11.24 -3.25 -4.76
CA ILE A 11 10.30 -2.43 -4.00
C ILE A 11 10.84 -1.05 -3.62
N CYS A 12 12.16 -0.92 -3.37
CA CYS A 12 12.78 0.39 -3.10
C CYS A 12 12.67 1.31 -4.32
N GLU A 13 12.91 0.78 -5.53
CA GLU A 13 12.75 1.55 -6.77
C GLU A 13 11.28 1.91 -7.03
N ALA A 14 10.35 1.02 -6.67
CA ALA A 14 8.93 1.31 -6.76
C ALA A 14 8.52 2.47 -5.84
N GLU A 15 9.03 2.50 -4.60
CA GLU A 15 8.76 3.60 -3.66
C GLU A 15 9.45 4.90 -4.07
N ASN A 16 10.72 4.87 -4.47
CA ASN A 16 11.41 6.05 -4.97
C ASN A 16 10.63 6.68 -6.13
N LEU A 17 10.16 5.86 -7.07
CA LEU A 17 9.35 6.35 -8.18
C LEU A 17 8.00 6.92 -7.73
N LEU A 18 7.36 6.37 -6.70
CA LEU A 18 6.15 6.95 -6.11
C LEU A 18 6.42 8.35 -5.55
N ARG A 19 7.58 8.58 -4.93
CA ARG A 19 7.96 9.90 -4.37
C ARG A 19 8.33 10.89 -5.47
N GLU A 20 9.15 10.46 -6.43
CA GLU A 20 9.56 11.30 -7.58
C GLU A 20 8.37 11.79 -8.42
N MET A 21 7.28 11.01 -8.46
CA MET A 21 6.05 11.40 -9.14
C MET A 21 5.57 12.79 -8.70
N GLU A 22 5.58 13.08 -7.40
CA GLU A 22 5.16 14.39 -6.87
C GLU A 22 6.16 15.49 -7.21
N GLU A 23 7.45 15.21 -7.06
CA GLU A 23 8.52 16.15 -7.36
C GLU A 23 8.47 16.61 -8.83
N LYS A 24 8.01 15.73 -9.71
CA LYS A 24 7.84 15.98 -11.16
C LYS A 24 6.45 16.51 -11.53
N GLY A 25 5.61 16.87 -10.55
CA GLY A 25 4.27 17.42 -10.77
C GLY A 25 3.22 16.40 -11.25
N CYS A 26 3.51 15.10 -11.12
CA CYS A 26 2.63 14.00 -11.50
C CYS A 26 2.12 13.28 -10.24
N SER A 27 1.07 13.79 -9.60
CA SER A 27 0.61 13.25 -8.33
C SER A 27 0.16 11.77 -8.42
N PRO A 28 0.60 10.90 -7.49
CA PRO A 28 0.06 9.56 -7.36
C PRO A 28 -1.45 9.59 -7.12
N ASN A 29 -2.18 8.68 -7.79
CA ASN A 29 -3.62 8.54 -7.64
C ASN A 29 -3.97 7.19 -6.98
N GLY A 30 -5.25 6.96 -6.72
CA GLY A 30 -5.72 5.71 -6.10
C GLY A 30 -5.26 4.43 -6.82
N TRP A 31 -5.14 4.45 -8.15
CA TRP A 31 -4.65 3.29 -8.90
C TRP A 31 -3.16 3.03 -8.68
N THR A 32 -2.36 4.11 -8.60
CA THR A 32 -0.95 4.04 -8.24
C THR A 32 -0.77 3.44 -6.84
N TYR A 33 -1.52 3.93 -5.85
CA TYR A 33 -1.48 3.41 -4.48
C TYR A 33 -1.88 1.93 -4.40
N ASN A 34 -3.01 1.54 -5.00
CA ASN A 34 -3.43 0.14 -5.03
C ASN A 34 -2.34 -0.77 -5.64
N THR A 35 -1.69 -0.30 -6.72
CA THR A 35 -0.62 -1.06 -7.37
C THR A 35 0.59 -1.26 -6.46
N ILE A 36 1.08 -0.17 -5.84
CA ILE A 36 2.29 -0.25 -5.02
C ILE A 36 2.04 -0.99 -3.70
N ILE A 37 0.89 -0.79 -3.04
CA ILE A 37 0.50 -1.48 -1.81
C ILE A 37 0.53 -3.00 -2.01
N ARG A 38 -0.12 -3.50 -3.07
CA ARG A 38 -0.08 -4.95 -3.38
C ARG A 38 1.33 -5.42 -3.67
N GLY A 39 2.12 -4.61 -4.37
CA GLY A 39 3.52 -4.89 -4.62
C GLY A 39 4.31 -5.11 -3.33
N PHE A 40 4.18 -4.22 -2.36
CA PHE A 40 4.85 -4.33 -1.06
C PHE A 40 4.36 -5.54 -0.26
N ILE A 41 3.04 -5.74 -0.14
CA ILE A 41 2.46 -6.89 0.59
C ILE A 41 2.93 -8.22 -0.02
N ASN A 42 2.92 -8.35 -1.35
CA ASN A 42 3.35 -9.58 -2.03
C ASN A 42 4.86 -9.86 -1.91
N ASN A 43 5.66 -8.84 -1.61
CA ASN A 43 7.10 -8.96 -1.37
C ASN A 43 7.42 -9.06 0.14
N ASN A 44 6.43 -9.36 0.99
CA ASN A 44 6.54 -9.48 2.45
C ASN A 44 6.92 -8.20 3.18
N GLU A 45 6.71 -7.04 2.56
CA GLU A 45 7.11 -5.73 3.08
C GLU A 45 5.88 -5.01 3.63
N THR A 46 5.30 -5.69 4.62
CA THR A 46 3.97 -5.46 5.16
C THR A 46 3.88 -4.12 5.90
N SER A 47 4.88 -3.79 6.72
CA SER A 47 4.95 -2.51 7.45
C SER A 47 4.87 -1.30 6.50
N THR A 48 5.60 -1.35 5.39
CA THR A 48 5.55 -0.28 4.38
C THR A 48 4.23 -0.31 3.62
N GLY A 49 3.70 -1.49 3.29
CA GLY A 49 2.36 -1.63 2.72
C GLY A 49 1.27 -0.96 3.57
N VAL A 50 1.30 -1.16 4.90
CA VAL A 50 0.37 -0.53 5.86
C VAL A 50 0.53 0.98 5.90
N ARG A 51 1.77 1.49 5.93
CA ARG A 51 2.02 2.94 5.86
C ARG A 51 1.45 3.56 4.58
N LEU A 52 1.59 2.88 3.44
CA LEU A 52 1.06 3.35 2.16
C LEU A 52 -0.48 3.32 2.10
N ILE A 53 -1.13 2.41 2.82
CA ILE A 53 -2.60 2.41 2.99
C ILE A 53 -3.04 3.65 3.76
N GLN A 54 -2.35 3.98 4.86
CA GLN A 54 -2.66 5.18 5.64
C GLN A 54 -2.52 6.45 4.80
N GLU A 55 -1.42 6.57 4.06
CA GLU A 55 -1.17 7.69 3.15
C GLU A 55 -2.23 7.81 2.05
N MET A 56 -2.67 6.68 1.50
CA MET A 56 -3.73 6.62 0.49
C MET A 56 -5.05 7.20 1.02
N VAL A 57 -5.43 6.83 2.25
CA VAL A 57 -6.65 7.31 2.91
C VAL A 57 -6.56 8.79 3.23
N GLU A 58 -5.41 9.26 3.74
CA GLU A 58 -5.17 10.68 4.02
C GLU A 58 -5.29 11.56 2.76
N ARG A 59 -5.05 10.98 1.59
CA ARG A 59 -5.20 11.65 0.29
C ARG A 59 -6.60 11.50 -0.32
N GLY A 60 -7.53 10.89 0.41
CA GLY A 60 -8.92 10.73 -0.02
C GLY A 60 -9.14 9.60 -1.03
N PHE A 61 -8.21 8.65 -1.14
CA PHE A 61 -8.36 7.47 -1.98
C PHE A 61 -8.74 6.24 -1.14
N SER A 62 -9.43 5.29 -1.78
CA SER A 62 -9.85 4.03 -1.16
C SER A 62 -9.20 2.82 -1.82
N ALA A 63 -8.73 1.87 -1.03
CA ALA A 63 -8.31 0.57 -1.53
C ALA A 63 -9.47 -0.12 -2.27
N ASP A 64 -9.17 -0.76 -3.40
CA ASP A 64 -10.17 -1.55 -4.12
C ASP A 64 -10.31 -2.97 -3.55
N ALA A 65 -11.25 -3.74 -4.09
CA ALA A 65 -11.56 -5.09 -3.61
C ALA A 65 -10.33 -6.02 -3.55
N SER A 66 -9.47 -6.03 -4.57
CA SER A 66 -8.30 -6.91 -4.60
C SER A 66 -7.23 -6.48 -3.60
N THR A 67 -7.10 -5.18 -3.34
CA THR A 67 -6.18 -4.69 -2.30
C THR A 67 -6.71 -5.00 -0.92
N ILE A 68 -8.02 -4.82 -0.69
CA ILE A 68 -8.68 -5.17 0.57
C ILE A 68 -8.57 -6.66 0.87
N GLU A 69 -8.79 -7.53 -0.12
CA GLU A 69 -8.63 -8.98 0.04
C GLU A 69 -7.21 -9.35 0.50
N LEU A 70 -6.18 -8.74 -0.09
CA LEU A 70 -4.78 -8.95 0.31
C LEU A 70 -4.52 -8.47 1.74
N ILE A 71 -5.06 -7.31 2.11
CA ILE A 71 -4.95 -6.76 3.47
C ILE A 71 -5.61 -7.73 4.46
N VAL A 72 -6.85 -8.15 4.24
CA VAL A 72 -7.56 -9.10 5.12
C VAL A 72 -6.79 -10.43 5.25
N ASN A 73 -6.22 -10.93 4.16
CA ASN A 73 -5.41 -12.15 4.17
C ASN A 73 -4.13 -12.01 5.00
N LEU A 74 -3.44 -10.87 4.91
CA LEU A 74 -2.25 -10.57 5.72
C LEU A 74 -2.61 -10.58 7.21
N LEU A 75 -3.68 -9.87 7.55
CA LEU A 75 -4.18 -9.69 8.90
C LEU A 75 -4.78 -10.93 9.55
N SER A 76 -5.22 -11.89 8.72
CA SER A 76 -5.69 -13.18 9.20
C SER A 76 -4.52 -14.14 9.50
N LYS A 77 -3.34 -13.87 8.95
CA LYS A 77 -2.12 -14.68 9.13
C LYS A 77 -1.24 -14.14 10.26
N ASP A 78 -1.14 -12.83 10.41
CA ASP A 78 -0.63 -12.20 11.63
C ASP A 78 -1.75 -12.22 12.68
N ARG A 79 -1.65 -13.05 13.73
CA ARG A 79 -2.62 -13.11 14.84
C ARG A 79 -3.00 -11.69 15.30
N VAL A 80 -4.19 -11.23 14.91
CA VAL A 80 -4.86 -9.96 15.26
C VAL A 80 -3.94 -8.97 15.97
N ASP A 81 -3.12 -8.26 15.18
CA ASP A 81 -2.28 -7.20 15.70
C ASP A 81 -3.18 -6.04 16.19
N ALA A 82 -2.91 -5.53 17.40
CA ALA A 82 -3.65 -4.46 18.07
C ALA A 82 -3.82 -3.21 17.19
N THR A 83 -2.92 -3.04 16.22
CA THR A 83 -2.94 -1.98 15.21
C THR A 83 -4.24 -1.95 14.39
N LEU A 84 -4.89 -3.09 14.16
CA LEU A 84 -6.17 -3.15 13.43
C LEU A 84 -7.40 -2.78 14.24
N LEU A 85 -7.44 -3.19 15.51
CA LEU A 85 -8.51 -2.78 16.41
C LEU A 85 -8.54 -1.25 16.47
N ALA A 86 -7.36 -0.63 16.56
CA ALA A 86 -7.21 0.81 16.54
C ALA A 86 -7.61 1.47 15.19
N PHE A 87 -7.64 0.74 14.07
CA PHE A 87 -8.09 1.28 12.78
C PHE A 87 -9.61 1.13 12.59
N ILE A 88 -10.20 0.03 13.06
CA ILE A 88 -11.63 -0.27 12.96
C ILE A 88 -12.45 0.52 14.01
N GLU A 89 -11.85 0.85 15.16
CA GLU A 89 -12.51 1.59 16.25
C GLU A 89 -12.46 3.12 16.10
N ARG A 90 -11.92 3.66 15.00
CA ARG A 90 -11.95 5.12 14.77
C ARG A 90 -13.35 5.53 14.29
N PRO A 91 -14.06 6.43 15.02
CA PRO A 91 -15.40 6.88 14.67
C PRO A 91 -15.43 7.75 13.41
#